data_AF-A0A5N4DFW3-F1
#
_entry.id   AF-A0A5N4DFW3-F1
#
_cell.length_a   1.000
_cell.length_b   1.000
_cell.length_c   1.000
_cell.angle_alpha   90.00
_cell.angle_beta   90.00
_cell.angle_gamma   90.00
#
_symmetry.space_group_name_H-M   'P 1'
#
loop_
_entity.id
_entity.type
_entity.pdbx_description
1 polymer ?
#
loop_
_entity_poly.entity_id
_entity_poly.type
_entity_poly.pdbx_seq_one_letter_code
_entity_poly.pdbx_strand_id
1 'polypeptide(L)'
;MILLGNVGMMAIIMTDPQLNTPMYFFLGNLSFIDLFYSSVIAPKAMVNFWSQSKSISFAGCVTQLFLFALFIVTEGFLLAAMAYDRFIAICNPLLYSVQMSARLCAQLVAGSYFCGCISSVLIISDA
;
A
#
# COMPACT_ATOMS: atom_id res chain seq x y z
N MET A 1 8.84 6.77 14.92
CA MET A 1 9.84 6.76 13.82
C MET A 1 9.22 6.48 12.46
N ILE A 2 8.35 5.46 12.33
CA ILE A 2 7.71 5.06 11.05
C ILE A 2 6.93 6.20 10.37
N LEU A 3 6.12 6.96 11.12
CA LEU A 3 5.39 8.13 10.59
C LEU A 3 6.30 9.20 9.97
N LEU A 4 7.37 9.59 10.68
CA LEU A 4 8.28 10.63 10.21
C LEU A 4 9.07 10.16 8.97
N GLY A 5 9.44 8.88 8.93
CA GLY A 5 10.11 8.25 7.80
C GLY A 5 9.24 8.20 6.55
N ASN A 6 7.99 7.75 6.67
CA ASN A 6 7.07 7.64 5.52
C ASN A 6 6.59 9.01 5.01
N VAL A 7 6.38 10.00 5.89
CA VAL A 7 6.13 11.39 5.48
C VAL A 7 7.35 11.97 4.76
N GLY A 8 8.55 11.75 5.29
CA GLY A 8 9.79 12.20 4.66
C GLY A 8 10.00 11.56 3.28
N MET A 9 9.73 10.26 3.15
CA MET A 9 9.82 9.53 1.89
C MET A 9 8.82 10.06 0.86
N MET A 10 7.58 10.31 1.27
CA MET A 10 6.54 10.91 0.42
C MET A 10 6.91 12.34 -0.02
N ALA A 11 7.49 13.15 0.88
CA ALA A 11 7.97 14.49 0.56
C ALA A 11 9.11 14.46 -0.46
N ILE A 12 10.10 13.59 -0.27
CA ILE A 12 11.25 13.43 -1.19
C ILE A 12 10.78 13.02 -2.59
N ILE A 13 9.83 12.08 -2.68
CA ILE A 13 9.23 11.63 -3.94
C ILE A 13 8.52 12.78 -4.68
N MET A 14 7.85 13.68 -3.95
CA MET A 14 7.16 14.82 -4.56
C MET A 14 8.08 15.97 -4.95
N THR A 15 9.19 16.18 -4.22
CA THR A 15 10.10 17.31 -4.45
C THR A 15 11.17 17.05 -5.51
N ASP A 16 11.54 15.79 -5.76
CA ASP A 16 12.62 15.48 -6.69
C ASP A 16 12.11 14.77 -7.97
N PRO A 17 11.91 15.52 -9.07
CA PRO A 17 11.46 14.95 -10.34
C PRO A 17 12.50 14.03 -11.01
N GLN A 18 13.77 14.06 -10.61
CA GLN A 18 14.79 13.10 -11.10
C GLN A 18 14.65 11.72 -10.44
N LEU A 19 13.93 11.63 -9.33
CA LEU A 19 13.56 10.38 -8.66
C LEU A 19 12.26 9.77 -9.23
N ASN A 20 11.69 10.26 -10.33
CA ASN A 20 10.53 9.66 -11.00
C ASN A 20 10.87 8.33 -11.72
N THR A 21 11.57 7.43 -11.05
CA THR A 21 11.69 6.04 -11.47
C THR A 21 10.48 5.26 -10.95
N PRO A 22 10.05 4.21 -11.67
CA PRO A 22 8.91 3.38 -11.27
C PRO A 22 9.03 2.83 -9.84
N MET A 23 10.25 2.58 -9.36
CA MET A 23 10.52 2.17 -7.98
C MET A 23 9.99 3.19 -6.94
N TYR A 24 10.26 4.48 -7.11
CA TYR A 24 9.81 5.52 -6.18
C TYR A 24 8.30 5.75 -6.23
N PHE A 25 7.67 5.51 -7.37
CA PHE A 25 6.20 5.54 -7.48
C PHE A 25 5.55 4.44 -6.61
N PHE A 26 6.10 3.22 -6.61
CA PHE A 26 5.65 2.16 -5.71
C PHE A 26 5.93 2.49 -4.25
N LEU A 27 7.13 3.01 -3.96
CA LEU A 27 7.53 3.41 -2.61
C LEU A 27 6.58 4.46 -2.02
N GLY A 28 6.15 5.44 -2.82
CA GLY A 28 5.18 6.46 -2.40
C GLY A 28 3.81 5.90 -2.06
N ASN A 29 3.31 4.93 -2.85
CA ASN A 29 2.07 4.23 -2.53
C ASN A 29 2.22 3.41 -1.23
N LEU A 30 3.36 2.74 -1.04
CA LEU A 30 3.65 1.97 0.16
C LEU A 30 3.72 2.86 1.41
N SER A 31 4.41 4.01 1.32
CA SER A 31 4.45 5.01 2.40
C SER A 31 3.06 5.57 2.72
N PHE A 32 2.19 5.77 1.72
CA PHE A 32 0.80 6.18 1.97
C PHE A 32 0.02 5.11 2.74
N ILE A 33 0.18 3.84 2.36
CA ILE A 33 -0.45 2.70 3.04
C ILE A 33 0.02 2.62 4.51
N ASP A 34 1.33 2.70 4.74
CA ASP A 34 1.91 2.67 6.09
C ASP A 34 1.43 3.82 6.98
N LEU A 35 1.29 5.02 6.40
CA LEU A 35 0.73 6.17 7.11
C LEU A 35 -0.72 5.93 7.48
N PHE A 36 -1.53 5.38 6.57
CA PHE A 36 -2.92 5.03 6.84
C PHE A 36 -3.02 3.97 7.96
N TYR A 37 -2.14 2.97 7.91
CA TYR A 37 -2.06 1.92 8.91
C TYR A 37 -1.67 2.47 10.30
N SER A 38 -0.65 3.33 10.36
CA SER A 38 -0.13 3.91 11.61
C SER A 38 -1.05 4.98 12.20
N SER A 39 -1.78 5.74 11.37
CA SER A 39 -2.58 6.88 11.82
C SER A 39 -4.07 6.58 12.02
N VAL A 40 -4.63 5.61 11.28
CA VAL A 40 -6.07 5.31 11.31
C VAL A 40 -6.34 3.95 11.94
N ILE A 41 -5.61 2.92 11.50
CA ILE A 41 -5.89 1.53 11.89
C ILE A 41 -5.33 1.23 13.28
N ALA A 42 -4.04 1.50 13.52
CA ALA A 42 -3.37 1.22 14.78
C ALA A 42 -4.01 1.94 15.98
N PRO A 43 -4.28 3.27 15.96
CA PRO A 43 -4.89 3.94 17.10
C PRO A 43 -6.35 3.51 17.31
N LYS A 44 -7.14 3.27 16.25
CA LYS A 44 -8.51 2.76 16.41
C LYS A 44 -8.54 1.34 16.99
N ALA A 45 -7.66 0.46 16.53
CA ALA A 45 -7.55 -0.89 17.09
C ALA A 45 -7.14 -0.85 18.57
N MET A 46 -6.20 0.02 18.92
CA MET A 46 -5.68 0.18 20.29
C MET A 46 -6.73 0.79 21.23
N VAL A 47 -7.47 1.82 20.79
CA VAL A 47 -8.59 2.39 21.56
C VAL A 47 -9.71 1.36 21.76
N ASN A 48 -10.00 0.54 20.75
CA ASN A 48 -11.02 -0.51 20.85
C ASN A 48 -10.60 -1.66 21.78
N PHE A 49 -9.30 -1.95 21.90
CA PHE A 49 -8.76 -2.95 22.84
C PHE A 49 -8.73 -2.45 24.30
N TRP A 50 -8.45 -1.15 24.51
CA TRP A 50 -8.37 -0.58 25.86
C TRP A 50 -9.76 -0.24 26.44
N SER A 51 -10.76 0.02 25.60
CA SER A 51 -12.11 0.29 26.09
C SER A 51 -12.78 -0.98 26.63
N GLN A 52 -13.13 -0.96 27.93
CA GLN A 52 -13.87 -2.03 28.62
C GLN A 52 -15.31 -2.22 28.06
N SER A 53 -15.80 -1.24 27.29
CA SER A 53 -17.03 -1.30 26.51
C SER A 53 -16.69 -1.18 25.01
N LYS A 54 -16.99 -2.22 24.22
CA LYS A 54 -16.75 -2.23 22.76
C LYS A 54 -17.68 -1.19 22.10
N SER A 55 -17.26 0.07 22.04
CA SER A 55 -18.06 1.20 21.54
C SER A 55 -17.99 1.38 20.02
N ILE A 56 -17.39 0.43 19.30
CA ILE A 56 -17.40 0.43 17.83
C ILE A 56 -18.69 -0.24 17.33
N SER A 57 -19.42 0.46 16.46
CA SER A 57 -20.55 -0.12 15.75
C SER A 57 -20.07 -1.30 14.89
N PHE A 58 -20.93 -2.31 14.70
CA PHE A 58 -20.66 -3.45 13.81
C PHE A 58 -20.18 -2.99 12.42
N ALA A 59 -20.80 -1.95 11.85
CA ALA A 59 -20.38 -1.34 10.59
C ALA A 59 -18.95 -0.76 10.66
N GLY A 60 -18.55 -0.19 11.79
CA GLY A 60 -17.20 0.32 12.02
C GLY A 60 -16.16 -0.79 12.12
N CYS A 61 -16.49 -1.91 12.75
CA CYS A 61 -15.63 -3.10 12.82
C CYS A 61 -15.39 -3.69 11.41
N VAL A 62 -16.47 -3.92 10.66
CA VAL A 62 -16.41 -4.47 9.29
C VAL A 62 -15.60 -3.55 8.38
N THR A 63 -15.81 -2.23 8.46
CA THR A 63 -15.05 -1.26 7.67
C THR A 63 -13.56 -1.27 8.02
N GLN A 64 -13.22 -1.42 9.29
CA GLN A 64 -11.82 -1.45 9.74
C GLN A 64 -11.10 -2.73 9.28
N LEU A 65 -11.77 -3.89 9.36
CA LEU A 65 -11.27 -5.16 8.81
C LEU A 65 -11.13 -5.10 7.28
N PHE A 66 -12.09 -4.49 6.59
CA PHE A 66 -12.05 -4.32 5.13
C PHE A 66 -10.84 -3.52 4.70
N LEU A 67 -10.64 -2.35 5.30
CA LEU A 67 -9.49 -1.50 4.99
C LEU A 67 -8.18 -2.19 5.35
N PHE A 68 -8.12 -2.90 6.46
CA PHE A 68 -6.94 -3.67 6.86
C PHE A 68 -6.56 -4.72 5.82
N ALA A 69 -7.52 -5.56 5.43
CA ALA A 69 -7.33 -6.61 4.43
C ALA A 69 -6.95 -6.01 3.06
N LEU A 70 -7.51 -4.85 2.70
CA LEU A 70 -7.23 -4.20 1.43
C LEU A 70 -5.78 -3.75 1.41
N PHE A 71 -5.38 -3.01 2.44
CA PHE A 71 -4.04 -2.44 2.53
C PHE A 71 -2.94 -3.49 2.65
N ILE A 72 -3.14 -4.57 3.42
CA ILE A 72 -2.11 -5.63 3.56
C ILE A 72 -1.90 -6.39 2.25
N VAL A 73 -2.98 -6.65 1.49
CA VAL A 73 -2.90 -7.31 0.19
C VAL A 73 -2.24 -6.38 -0.82
N THR A 74 -2.64 -5.11 -0.86
CA THR A 74 -2.03 -4.11 -1.75
C THR A 74 -0.55 -3.90 -1.44
N GLU A 75 -0.14 -3.84 -0.17
CA GLU A 75 1.27 -3.77 0.24
C GLU A 75 2.08 -4.95 -0.32
N GLY A 76 1.57 -6.18 -0.17
CA GLY A 76 2.21 -7.38 -0.71
C GLY A 76 2.40 -7.33 -2.24
N PHE A 77 1.37 -6.89 -2.98
CA PHE A 77 1.47 -6.72 -4.43
C PHE A 77 2.44 -5.60 -4.83
N LEU A 78 2.51 -4.50 -4.09
CA LEU A 78 3.47 -3.41 -4.34
C LEU A 78 4.91 -3.88 -4.09
N LEU A 79 5.16 -4.62 -3.00
CA LEU A 79 6.46 -5.25 -2.72
C LEU A 79 6.87 -6.21 -3.84
N ALA A 80 5.94 -7.04 -4.33
CA ALA A 80 6.18 -7.93 -5.45
C ALA A 80 6.50 -7.16 -6.74
N ALA A 81 5.79 -6.05 -7.01
CA ALA A 81 6.05 -5.20 -8.16
C ALA A 81 7.44 -4.53 -8.09
N MET A 82 7.89 -4.11 -6.91
CA MET A 82 9.25 -3.59 -6.70
C MET A 82 10.33 -4.67 -6.87
N ALA A 83 10.06 -5.90 -6.42
CA ALA A 83 10.97 -7.02 -6.66
C ALA A 83 11.06 -7.36 -8.16
N TYR A 84 9.93 -7.30 -8.86
CA TYR A 84 9.86 -7.49 -10.32
C TYR A 84 10.60 -6.40 -11.08
N ASP A 85 10.42 -5.13 -10.68
CA ASP A 85 11.16 -3.99 -11.23
C ASP A 85 12.68 -4.22 -11.18
N ARG A 86 13.18 -4.57 -9.99
CA ARG A 86 14.61 -4.82 -9.76
C ARG A 86 15.11 -6.05 -10.52
N PHE A 87 14.28 -7.08 -10.69
CA PHE A 87 14.60 -8.26 -11.47
C PHE A 87 14.77 -7.92 -12.96
N ILE A 88 13.83 -7.18 -13.56
CA ILE A 88 13.91 -6.78 -14.97
C ILE A 88 15.10 -5.84 -15.21
N ALA A 89 15.38 -4.92 -14.28
CA ALA A 89 16.53 -4.02 -14.38
C ALA A 89 17.88 -4.80 -14.45
N ILE A 90 17.99 -5.92 -13.73
CA ILE A 90 19.20 -6.76 -13.71
C ILE A 90 19.26 -7.68 -14.93
N CYS A 91 18.16 -8.39 -15.21
CA CYS A 91 18.15 -9.42 -16.25
C CYS A 91 18.07 -8.85 -17.68
N ASN A 92 17.46 -7.67 -17.87
CA ASN A 92 17.23 -7.09 -19.20
C ASN A 92 17.36 -5.54 -19.19
N PRO A 93 18.56 -4.99 -18.93
CA PRO A 93 18.76 -3.55 -18.78
C PRO A 93 18.39 -2.74 -20.04
N LEU A 94 18.60 -3.30 -21.24
CA LEU A 94 18.28 -2.66 -22.53
C LEU A 94 16.77 -2.57 -22.82
N LEU A 95 15.96 -3.46 -22.24
CA LEU A 95 14.50 -3.49 -22.42
C LEU A 95 13.75 -2.85 -21.24
N TYR A 96 14.44 -2.53 -20.15
CA TYR A 96 13.86 -1.96 -18.94
C TYR A 96 13.04 -0.70 -19.22
N SER A 97 13.55 0.24 -20.04
CA SER A 97 12.80 1.47 -20.40
C SER A 97 11.50 1.21 -21.17
N VAL A 98 11.41 0.10 -21.89
CA VAL A 98 10.23 -0.25 -22.70
C VAL A 98 9.23 -1.09 -21.88
N GLN A 99 9.74 -1.98 -21.04
CA GLN A 99 8.92 -2.83 -20.17
C GLN A 99 8.40 -2.07 -18.95
N MET A 100 9.22 -1.23 -18.32
CA MET A 100 8.88 -0.50 -17.09
C MET A 100 8.50 0.96 -17.38
N SER A 101 7.38 1.14 -18.09
CA SER A 101 6.82 2.48 -18.33
C SER A 101 5.94 2.95 -17.16
N ALA A 102 5.81 4.27 -16.99
CA ALA A 102 4.90 4.87 -16.00
C ALA A 102 3.45 4.37 -16.14
N ARG A 103 3.03 4.01 -17.37
CA ARG A 103 1.70 3.45 -17.64
C ARG A 103 1.54 2.04 -17.08
N LEU A 104 2.56 1.18 -17.23
CA LEU A 104 2.54 -0.16 -16.62
C LEU A 104 2.60 -0.07 -15.10
N CYS A 105 3.42 0.85 -14.57
CA CYS A 105 3.50 1.14 -13.14
C CYS A 105 2.12 1.52 -12.56
N ALA A 106 1.41 2.43 -13.24
CA ALA A 106 0.04 2.80 -12.87
C ALA A 106 -0.95 1.62 -12.99
N GLN A 107 -0.82 0.76 -14.02
CA GLN A 107 -1.65 -0.44 -14.14
C GLN A 107 -1.39 -1.46 -13.04
N LEU A 108 -0.13 -1.65 -12.64
CA LEU A 108 0.26 -2.55 -11.54
C LEU A 108 -0.29 -2.05 -10.20
N VAL A 109 -0.22 -0.74 -9.94
CA VAL A 109 -0.83 -0.12 -8.75
C VAL A 109 -2.36 -0.23 -8.80
N ALA A 110 -2.99 0.09 -9.93
CA ALA A 110 -4.44 -0.06 -10.06
C ALA A 110 -4.89 -1.52 -9.86
N GLY A 111 -4.12 -2.47 -10.41
CA GLY A 111 -4.33 -3.90 -10.24
C GLY A 111 -4.15 -4.36 -8.80
N SER A 112 -3.15 -3.86 -8.07
CA SER A 112 -2.93 -4.21 -6.67
C SER A 112 -4.04 -3.69 -5.75
N TYR A 113 -4.58 -2.51 -6.01
CA TYR A 113 -5.77 -2.01 -5.33
C TYR A 113 -7.02 -2.82 -5.69
N PHE A 114 -7.21 -3.16 -6.96
CA PHE A 114 -8.37 -3.95 -7.40
C PHE A 114 -8.36 -5.37 -6.81
N CYS A 115 -7.22 -6.05 -6.84
CA CYS A 115 -7.03 -7.34 -6.19
C CYS A 115 -7.21 -7.22 -4.66
N GLY A 116 -6.66 -6.17 -4.04
CA GLY A 116 -6.86 -5.88 -2.63
C GLY A 116 -8.34 -5.74 -2.26
N CYS A 117 -9.12 -5.01 -3.07
CA CYS A 117 -10.56 -4.90 -2.89
C CYS A 117 -11.27 -6.27 -2.97
N ILE A 118 -11.01 -7.05 -4.02
CA ILE A 118 -11.66 -8.37 -4.20
C ILE A 118 -11.31 -9.29 -3.03
N SER A 119 -10.04 -9.41 -2.68
CA SER A 119 -9.59 -10.24 -1.56
C SER A 119 -10.23 -9.81 -0.24
N SER A 120 -10.38 -8.51 0.00
CA SER A 120 -11.01 -8.00 1.21
C SER A 120 -12.50 -8.31 1.28
N VAL A 121 -13.21 -8.17 0.16
CA VAL A 121 -14.63 -8.56 0.07
C VAL A 121 -14.79 -10.05 0.35
N LEU A 122 -13.92 -10.90 -0.22
CA LEU A 122 -13.95 -12.34 0.02
C LEU A 122 -13.70 -12.66 1.50
N ILE A 123 -12.63 -12.12 2.09
CA ILE A 123 -12.25 -12.34 3.49
C ILE A 123 -13.39 -11.96 4.46
N ILE A 124 -14.14 -10.90 4.15
CA ILE A 124 -15.27 -10.47 4.99
C ILE A 124 -16.54 -11.25 4.71
N SER A 125 -16.76 -11.70 3.47
CA SER A 125 -17.93 -12.50 3.11
C SER A 125 -17.88 -13.90 3.74
N ASP A 126 -16.68 -14.41 4.01
CA ASP A 126 -16.43 -15.69 4.68
C ASP A 126 -16.37 -15.59 6.23
N ALA A 127 -16.51 -14.39 6.82
CA ALA A 127 -16.39 -14.11 8.26
C ALA A 127 -17.74 -13.94 8.96
#